data_AF-A0A0N1HBZ5-F1
#
_entry.id   AF-A0A0N1HBZ5-F1
#
_cell.length_a   1.000
_cell.length_b   1.000
_cell.length_c   1.000
_cell.angle_alpha   90.00
_cell.angle_beta   90.00
_cell.angle_gamma   90.00
#
_symmetry.space_group_name_H-M   'P 1'
#
loop_
_entity.id
_entity.type
_entity.pdbx_description
1 polymer ?
#
loop_
_entity_poly.entity_id
_entity_poly.type
_entity_poly.pdbx_seq_one_letter_code
_entity_poly.pdbx_strand_id
1 'polypeptide(L)'
;MESLSKVQDDQDLVDFLGAEFDLLLTTDAQCRPKTKEILQHYGLQYWLDAHDLMVHPSIVPVLRGEVFPSFEYITELPSLLAIGEEFLKAHFVVYVACFEKEGETDFINVGSAANQDSGALRRMQDYVRGGSMSQHTKPLLEKGWELTHIGLLMAIAAPMAKRNAPLRCFTLSQEAMFTFKLWSLYMGVKWSGAEDFSHYMLHAFPWEDPRLLDYSGVNSHSPLRDPVRGIDLPLNEILVQADVPHLCLTNRLAASREALNAYKRGELDESDPALQAKIYLWKTKLENSRRYIHSVKGKATLKAYYLREEVRKRIRAFQSTPVQLAKKRAYWHNNKESESARKTRENQSDDPAVQKGLKRAQAAVESALSQNEKLKQGRAWLNASNDGTLSKEMMAKPEVQAAMQSASKQRARKKKSTFGEKLKQGRAWLNASDAGTLSKEMMAKPEVQAAMQSARKEREAAKRNRSKAAAKKRAAKPSDEDDDETDSE
;
A
#
# COMPACT_ATOMS: atom_id res chain seq x y z
N MET A 1 -3.21 25.29 -1.51
CA MET A 1 -3.57 25.09 -2.93
C MET A 1 -3.61 26.40 -3.66
N GLU A 2 -4.32 27.41 -3.16
CA GLU A 2 -4.33 28.77 -3.75
C GLU A 2 -2.94 29.43 -3.81
N SER A 3 -1.98 28.96 -3.02
CA SER A 3 -0.60 29.44 -3.02
C SER A 3 0.31 28.81 -4.08
N LEU A 4 -0.13 27.82 -4.86
CA LEU A 4 0.70 27.25 -5.92
C LEU A 4 0.52 28.03 -7.22
N SER A 5 1.62 28.50 -7.81
CA SER A 5 1.61 29.10 -9.14
C SER A 5 1.91 28.04 -10.21
N LYS A 6 1.30 28.19 -11.39
CA LYS A 6 1.71 27.43 -12.56
C LYS A 6 3.04 27.99 -13.07
N VAL A 7 3.98 27.11 -13.38
CA VAL A 7 5.31 27.50 -13.85
C VAL A 7 5.24 28.29 -15.17
N GLN A 8 4.34 27.89 -16.05
CA GLN A 8 4.18 28.48 -17.38
C GLN A 8 3.78 29.95 -17.34
N ASP A 9 3.20 30.40 -16.22
CA ASP A 9 2.74 31.77 -16.04
C ASP A 9 3.85 32.67 -15.43
N ASP A 10 5.04 32.12 -15.16
CA ASP A 10 6.16 32.78 -14.49
C ASP A 10 7.49 32.50 -15.21
N GLN A 11 7.93 33.46 -16.03
CA GLN A 11 9.15 33.33 -16.83
C GLN A 11 10.41 33.13 -15.97
N ASP A 12 10.48 33.74 -14.78
CA ASP A 12 11.64 33.59 -13.90
C ASP A 12 11.78 32.14 -13.42
N LEU A 13 10.65 31.49 -13.16
CA LEU A 13 10.59 30.09 -12.76
C LEU A 13 10.88 29.13 -13.94
N VAL A 14 10.45 29.47 -15.16
CA VAL A 14 10.85 28.75 -16.38
C VAL A 14 12.37 28.80 -16.57
N ASP A 15 12.96 29.99 -16.47
CA ASP A 15 14.40 30.20 -16.65
C ASP A 15 15.20 29.49 -15.55
N PHE A 16 14.70 29.51 -14.31
CA PHE A 16 15.30 28.78 -13.19
C PHE A 16 15.34 27.28 -13.47
N LEU A 17 14.19 26.68 -13.76
CA LEU A 17 14.12 25.24 -14.01
C LEU A 17 14.91 24.86 -15.25
N GLY A 18 15.00 25.73 -16.26
CA GLY A 18 15.80 25.51 -17.47
C GLY A 18 17.28 25.37 -17.14
N ALA A 19 17.85 26.35 -16.44
CA ALA A 19 19.25 26.35 -16.04
C ALA A 19 19.60 25.12 -15.18
N GLU A 20 18.74 24.78 -14.21
CA GLU A 20 18.96 23.63 -13.32
C GLU A 20 18.82 22.29 -14.05
N PHE A 21 17.90 22.20 -15.00
CA PHE A 21 17.72 21.01 -15.83
C PHE A 21 18.97 20.75 -16.69
N ASP A 22 19.52 21.78 -17.32
CA ASP A 22 20.74 21.68 -18.13
C ASP A 22 21.97 21.35 -17.27
N LEU A 23 22.07 21.96 -16.08
CA LEU A 23 23.11 21.65 -15.11
C LEU A 23 23.07 20.16 -14.74
N LEU A 24 21.90 19.64 -14.33
CA LEU A 24 21.75 18.22 -13.98
C LEU A 24 22.14 17.28 -15.11
N LEU A 25 21.76 17.58 -16.35
CA LEU A 25 22.05 16.73 -17.50
C LEU A 25 23.53 16.75 -17.88
N THR A 26 24.24 17.85 -17.60
CA THR A 26 25.67 17.97 -17.90
C THR A 26 26.54 17.39 -16.79
N THR A 27 26.12 17.49 -15.52
CA THR A 27 27.00 17.20 -14.40
C THR A 27 26.77 15.87 -13.68
N ASP A 28 25.55 15.33 -13.68
CA ASP A 28 25.29 14.08 -12.97
C ASP A 28 25.78 12.87 -13.80
N ALA A 29 27.05 12.52 -13.59
CA ALA A 29 27.68 11.33 -14.16
C ALA A 29 27.01 10.01 -13.72
N GLN A 30 26.18 10.04 -12.66
CA GLN A 30 25.43 8.89 -12.16
C GLN A 30 24.00 8.82 -12.75
N CYS A 31 23.62 9.77 -13.60
CA CYS A 31 22.36 9.68 -14.34
C CYS A 31 22.37 8.45 -15.26
N ARG A 32 21.33 7.61 -15.13
CA ARG A 32 21.21 6.43 -16.00
C ARG A 32 21.18 6.87 -17.47
N PRO A 33 21.95 6.23 -18.38
CA PRO A 33 22.02 6.65 -19.78
C PRO A 33 20.65 6.81 -20.44
N LYS A 34 19.71 5.88 -20.17
CA LYS A 34 18.37 5.94 -20.74
C LYS A 34 17.50 7.04 -20.15
N THR A 35 17.65 7.34 -18.86
CA THR A 35 16.98 8.49 -18.23
C THR A 35 17.48 9.77 -18.88
N LYS A 36 18.80 9.92 -19.03
CA LYS A 36 19.43 11.06 -19.71
C LYS A 36 18.95 11.22 -21.15
N GLU A 37 18.94 10.14 -21.94
CA GLU A 37 18.45 10.14 -23.33
C GLU A 37 17.01 10.63 -23.42
N ILE A 38 16.12 10.16 -22.53
CA ILE A 38 14.72 10.60 -22.48
C ILE A 38 14.63 12.08 -22.13
N LEU A 39 15.34 12.53 -21.10
CA LEU A 39 15.31 13.93 -20.67
C LEU A 39 15.83 14.88 -21.75
N GLN A 40 16.91 14.50 -22.44
CA GLN A 40 17.48 15.24 -23.57
C GLN A 40 16.54 15.27 -24.78
N HIS A 41 15.82 14.17 -25.04
CA HIS A 41 14.90 14.08 -26.16
C HIS A 41 13.72 15.05 -26.02
N TYR A 42 13.09 15.09 -24.85
CA TYR A 42 11.92 15.96 -24.62
C TYR A 42 12.32 17.40 -24.30
N GLY A 43 13.42 17.62 -23.56
CA GLY A 43 13.79 18.94 -23.04
C GLY A 43 12.77 19.47 -22.02
N LEU A 44 13.08 20.58 -21.35
CA LEU A 44 12.19 21.18 -20.35
C LEU A 44 10.89 21.72 -20.98
N GLN A 45 10.99 22.41 -22.13
CA GLN A 45 9.86 23.09 -22.75
C GLN A 45 8.70 22.14 -23.05
N TYR A 46 8.99 20.92 -23.53
CA TYR A 46 7.97 19.90 -23.74
C TYR A 46 7.15 19.61 -22.47
N TRP A 47 7.81 19.51 -21.32
CA TRP A 47 7.14 19.22 -20.05
C TRP A 47 6.25 20.38 -19.60
N LEU A 48 6.71 21.61 -19.81
CA LEU A 48 5.95 22.82 -19.54
C LEU A 48 4.74 22.92 -20.48
N ASP A 49 4.87 22.54 -21.75
CA ASP A 49 3.75 22.59 -22.70
C ASP A 49 2.73 21.46 -22.44
N ALA A 50 3.20 20.28 -22.02
CA ALA A 50 2.38 19.08 -21.91
C ALA A 50 1.70 18.89 -20.55
N HIS A 51 2.20 19.53 -19.48
CA HIS A 51 1.75 19.27 -18.12
C HIS A 51 1.62 20.56 -17.30
N ASP A 52 0.53 20.67 -16.53
CA ASP A 52 0.43 21.67 -15.48
C ASP A 52 1.48 21.39 -14.39
N LEU A 53 2.55 22.19 -14.41
CA LEU A 53 3.63 22.16 -13.44
C LEU A 53 3.34 23.25 -12.42
N MET A 54 3.33 22.88 -11.14
CA MET A 54 3.02 23.78 -10.05
C MET A 54 4.17 23.79 -9.04
N VAL A 55 4.62 24.97 -8.66
CA VAL A 55 5.66 25.18 -7.64
C VAL A 55 5.16 26.24 -6.67
N HIS A 56 5.61 26.19 -5.42
CA HIS A 56 5.33 27.27 -4.50
C HIS A 56 6.18 28.51 -4.87
N PRO A 57 5.59 29.71 -5.03
CA PRO A 57 6.29 30.87 -5.57
C PRO A 57 7.47 31.33 -4.71
N SER A 58 7.50 31.02 -3.41
CA SER A 58 8.64 31.34 -2.54
C SER A 58 9.88 30.50 -2.81
N ILE A 59 9.76 29.35 -3.48
CA ILE A 59 10.87 28.41 -3.66
C ILE A 59 11.97 29.00 -4.53
N VAL A 60 11.63 29.63 -5.65
CA VAL A 60 12.64 30.17 -6.58
C VAL A 60 13.46 31.29 -5.95
N PRO A 61 12.84 32.33 -5.34
CA PRO A 61 13.62 33.37 -4.67
C PRO A 61 14.56 32.82 -3.61
N VAL A 62 14.13 31.81 -2.85
CA VAL A 62 14.96 31.20 -1.79
C VAL A 62 16.09 30.37 -2.37
N LEU A 63 15.85 29.57 -3.41
CA LEU A 63 16.89 28.75 -4.03
C LEU A 63 17.89 29.55 -4.89
N ARG A 64 17.54 30.76 -5.30
CA ARG A 64 18.44 31.72 -5.97
C ARG A 64 19.11 32.69 -5.00
N GLY A 65 18.64 32.77 -3.75
CA GLY A 65 19.12 33.71 -2.77
C GLY A 65 20.55 33.42 -2.31
N GLU A 66 21.22 34.45 -1.81
CA GLU A 66 22.56 34.32 -1.20
C GLU A 66 22.53 33.54 0.12
N VAL A 67 21.35 33.43 0.75
CA VAL A 67 21.12 32.73 2.01
C VAL A 67 20.46 31.39 1.72
N PHE A 68 20.97 30.33 2.36
CA PHE A 68 20.38 29.01 2.28
C PHE A 68 18.97 28.98 2.91
N PRO A 69 18.06 28.12 2.41
CA PRO A 69 16.79 27.91 3.08
C PRO A 69 17.02 27.38 4.50
N SER A 70 16.40 28.00 5.50
CA SER A 70 16.37 27.46 6.86
C SER A 70 15.42 26.26 6.95
N PHE A 71 15.59 25.44 7.97
CA PHE A 71 14.64 24.38 8.29
C PHE A 71 13.23 24.95 8.53
N GLU A 72 13.14 26.09 9.23
CA GLU A 72 11.88 26.81 9.49
C GLU A 72 11.14 27.12 8.19
N TYR A 73 11.81 27.73 7.20
CA TYR A 73 11.22 28.00 5.89
C TYR A 73 10.67 26.73 5.22
N ILE A 74 11.41 25.62 5.30
CA ILE A 74 10.99 24.35 4.71
C ILE A 74 9.69 23.84 5.36
N THR A 75 9.54 24.02 6.68
CA THR A 75 8.33 23.62 7.41
C THR A 75 7.11 24.52 7.18
N GLU A 76 7.32 25.71 6.62
CA GLU A 76 6.24 26.63 6.22
C GLU A 76 5.64 26.29 4.84
N LEU A 77 6.28 25.41 4.07
CA LEU A 77 5.79 24.98 2.77
C LEU A 77 4.40 24.30 2.89
N PRO A 78 3.59 24.26 1.80
CA PRO A 78 2.31 23.59 1.83
C PRO A 78 2.44 22.10 2.20
N SER A 79 1.86 21.70 3.33
CA SER A 79 1.94 20.32 3.80
C SER A 79 1.11 19.36 2.95
N LEU A 80 1.75 18.32 2.40
CA LEU A 80 1.06 17.23 1.69
C LEU A 80 0.11 16.43 2.57
N LEU A 81 0.27 16.48 3.91
CA LEU A 81 -0.66 15.84 4.85
C LEU A 81 -1.99 16.60 4.95
N ALA A 82 -2.00 17.89 4.63
CA ALA A 82 -3.19 18.74 4.62
C ALA A 82 -3.88 18.79 3.23
N ILE A 83 -3.22 18.28 2.18
CA ILE A 83 -3.75 18.29 0.82
C ILE A 83 -4.76 17.13 0.61
N GLY A 84 -5.85 17.43 -0.09
CA GLY A 84 -6.94 16.47 -0.33
C GLY A 84 -6.52 15.22 -1.11
N GLU A 85 -7.16 14.09 -0.79
CA GLU A 85 -6.86 12.77 -1.39
C GLU A 85 -6.95 12.79 -2.93
N GLU A 86 -7.90 13.52 -3.50
CA GLU A 86 -8.11 13.60 -4.95
C GLU A 86 -6.95 14.31 -5.66
N PHE A 87 -6.41 15.37 -5.06
CA PHE A 87 -5.21 16.03 -5.58
C PHE A 87 -4.03 15.05 -5.58
N LEU A 88 -3.79 14.37 -4.45
CA LEU A 88 -2.70 13.41 -4.32
C LEU A 88 -2.81 12.24 -5.30
N LYS A 89 -4.01 11.83 -5.71
CA LYS A 89 -4.20 10.79 -6.74
C LYS A 89 -3.90 11.28 -8.14
N ALA A 90 -4.20 12.55 -8.42
CA ALA A 90 -4.11 13.15 -9.75
C ALA A 90 -2.73 13.73 -10.09
N HIS A 91 -1.84 13.83 -9.11
CA HIS A 91 -0.54 14.49 -9.29
C HIS A 91 0.63 13.57 -8.93
N PHE A 92 1.71 13.74 -9.69
CA PHE A 92 3.04 13.41 -9.23
C PHE A 92 3.59 14.59 -8.44
N VAL A 93 4.35 14.32 -7.39
CA VAL A 93 4.89 15.39 -6.55
C VAL A 93 6.35 15.14 -6.24
N VAL A 94 7.09 16.23 -6.06
CA VAL A 94 8.37 16.26 -5.34
C VAL A 94 8.11 16.97 -4.02
N TYR A 95 8.64 16.40 -2.95
CA TYR A 95 8.33 16.78 -1.58
C TYR A 95 9.59 16.73 -0.71
N VAL A 96 9.52 17.38 0.44
CA VAL A 96 10.54 17.35 1.49
C VAL A 96 9.90 16.89 2.79
N ALA A 97 10.35 15.76 3.32
CA ALA A 97 9.94 15.27 4.63
C ALA A 97 10.93 15.77 5.69
N CYS A 98 10.39 16.41 6.73
CA CYS A 98 11.15 17.08 7.78
C CYS A 98 11.05 16.27 9.08
N PHE A 99 12.17 16.13 9.76
CA PHE A 99 12.26 15.35 10.98
C PHE A 99 12.97 16.12 12.08
N GLU A 100 12.30 16.24 13.22
CA GLU A 100 12.78 16.99 14.37
C GLU A 100 13.03 16.08 15.56
N LYS A 101 13.98 16.49 16.40
CA LYS A 101 14.20 15.91 17.73
C LYS A 101 14.80 16.97 18.64
N GLU A 102 14.14 17.24 19.76
CA GLU A 102 14.56 18.27 20.70
C GLU A 102 16.03 18.11 21.12
N GLY A 103 16.80 19.20 20.97
CA GLY A 103 18.22 19.27 21.33
C GLY A 103 19.18 18.57 20.36
N GLU A 104 18.70 18.08 19.21
CA GLU A 104 19.49 17.40 18.19
C GLU A 104 19.33 18.10 16.83
N THR A 105 20.20 17.76 15.87
CA THR A 105 20.09 18.30 14.51
C THR A 105 18.82 17.80 13.82
N ASP A 106 18.14 18.72 13.13
CA ASP A 106 16.99 18.38 12.31
C ASP A 106 17.42 17.75 10.98
N PHE A 107 16.53 16.95 10.40
CA PHE A 107 16.83 16.24 9.16
C PHE A 107 15.77 16.46 8.11
N ILE A 108 16.20 16.48 6.84
CA ILE A 108 15.32 16.51 5.69
C ILE A 108 15.56 15.34 4.74
N ASN A 109 14.48 14.91 4.08
CA ASN A 109 14.51 13.92 3.02
C ASN A 109 13.71 14.46 1.83
N VAL A 110 14.39 14.79 0.73
CA VAL A 110 13.72 15.14 -0.52
C VAL A 110 13.33 13.85 -1.23
N GLY A 111 12.09 13.73 -1.66
CA GLY A 111 11.63 12.55 -2.37
C GLY A 111 10.62 12.90 -3.44
N SER A 112 10.36 11.97 -4.35
CA SER A 112 9.22 12.07 -5.27
C SER A 112 8.22 10.94 -5.07
N ALA A 113 6.97 11.25 -5.38
CA ALA A 113 5.88 10.29 -5.41
C ALA A 113 5.19 10.36 -6.77
N ALA A 114 5.61 9.48 -7.68
CA ALA A 114 5.05 9.37 -9.02
C ALA A 114 4.55 7.95 -9.32
N ASN A 115 3.72 7.42 -8.40
CA ASN A 115 3.11 6.12 -8.63
C ASN A 115 2.01 6.25 -9.69
N GLN A 116 2.11 5.47 -10.77
CA GLN A 116 1.17 5.56 -11.90
C GLN A 116 -0.29 5.24 -11.52
N ASP A 117 -0.53 4.41 -10.51
CA ASP A 117 -1.89 3.98 -10.13
C ASP A 117 -2.50 4.84 -9.02
N SER A 118 -1.68 5.61 -8.29
CA SER A 118 -2.11 6.27 -7.05
C SER A 118 -1.52 7.67 -6.84
N GLY A 119 -0.81 8.21 -7.84
CA GLY A 119 -0.09 9.48 -7.75
C GLY A 119 0.84 9.53 -6.55
N ALA A 120 0.71 10.59 -5.78
CA ALA A 120 1.39 10.83 -4.51
C ALA A 120 0.76 10.12 -3.30
N LEU A 121 -0.54 9.76 -3.38
CA LEU A 121 -1.32 9.30 -2.22
C LEU A 121 -0.69 8.10 -1.53
N ARG A 122 -0.20 7.11 -2.30
CA ARG A 122 0.37 5.91 -1.71
C ARG A 122 1.62 6.22 -0.90
N ARG A 123 2.47 7.15 -1.37
CA ARG A 123 3.69 7.53 -0.67
C ARG A 123 3.37 8.25 0.64
N MET A 124 2.39 9.15 0.64
CA MET A 124 1.94 9.83 1.87
C MET A 124 1.42 8.82 2.90
N GLN A 125 0.65 7.80 2.44
CA GLN A 125 0.22 6.72 3.32
C GLN A 125 1.37 5.88 3.87
N ASP A 126 2.45 5.71 3.12
CA ASP A 126 3.62 4.96 3.58
C ASP A 126 4.35 5.74 4.69
N TYR A 127 4.47 7.06 4.63
CA TYR A 127 5.01 7.85 5.75
C TYR A 127 4.14 7.72 7.01
N VAL A 128 2.82 7.96 6.88
CA VAL A 128 1.88 7.91 8.00
C VAL A 128 1.83 6.52 8.67
N ARG A 129 2.06 5.44 7.89
CA ARG A 129 1.92 4.06 8.39
C ARG A 129 3.22 3.39 8.79
N GLY A 130 4.38 4.05 8.69
CA GLY A 130 5.65 3.35 8.91
C GLY A 130 5.99 2.38 7.77
N GLY A 131 5.56 2.66 6.54
CA GLY A 131 5.65 1.81 5.36
C GLY A 131 7.03 1.78 4.70
N SER A 132 7.07 1.80 3.37
CA SER A 132 8.34 1.88 2.63
C SER A 132 8.90 3.31 2.73
N MET A 133 10.07 3.46 3.34
CA MET A 133 10.80 4.72 3.47
C MET A 133 12.22 4.57 2.92
N SER A 134 12.95 5.70 2.80
CA SER A 134 14.36 5.64 2.43
C SER A 134 15.19 4.92 3.51
N GLN A 135 16.37 4.45 3.11
CA GLN A 135 17.26 3.65 3.96
C GLN A 135 17.62 4.34 5.28
N HIS A 136 17.76 5.67 5.29
CA HIS A 136 18.18 6.44 6.46
C HIS A 136 17.01 7.08 7.23
N THR A 137 15.85 7.29 6.60
CA THR A 137 14.66 7.78 7.31
C THR A 137 14.17 6.81 8.37
N LYS A 138 14.12 5.50 8.08
CA LYS A 138 13.59 4.54 9.04
C LYS A 138 14.45 4.43 10.32
N PRO A 139 15.78 4.29 10.24
CA PRO A 139 16.65 4.33 11.42
C PRO A 139 16.51 5.63 12.22
N LEU A 140 16.29 6.76 11.54
CA LEU A 140 16.11 8.05 12.20
C LEU A 140 14.83 8.08 13.06
N LEU A 141 13.71 7.60 12.52
CA LEU A 141 12.46 7.42 13.29
C LEU A 141 12.64 6.43 14.45
N GLU A 142 13.39 5.34 14.26
CA GLU A 142 13.68 4.36 15.32
C GLU A 142 14.54 4.93 16.45
N LYS A 143 15.34 5.97 16.18
CA LYS A 143 16.15 6.69 17.18
C LYS A 143 15.40 7.85 17.86
N GLY A 144 14.11 8.03 17.56
CA GLY A 144 13.25 8.99 18.27
C GLY A 144 13.10 10.36 17.63
N TRP A 145 13.54 10.53 16.37
CA TRP A 145 13.11 11.69 15.59
C TRP A 145 11.65 11.53 15.15
N GLU A 146 10.93 12.64 15.09
CA GLU A 146 9.52 12.68 14.69
C GLU A 146 9.39 13.28 13.29
N LEU A 147 8.50 12.71 12.46
CA LEU A 147 8.13 13.31 11.18
C LEU A 147 7.14 14.45 11.45
N THR A 148 7.62 15.70 11.43
CA THR A 148 6.81 16.89 11.77
C THR A 148 6.13 17.49 10.55
N HIS A 149 6.77 17.42 9.38
CA HIS A 149 6.26 18.07 8.17
C HIS A 149 6.56 17.26 6.89
N ILE A 150 5.68 17.37 5.87
CA ILE A 150 5.93 16.91 4.51
C ILE A 150 5.58 18.04 3.54
N GLY A 151 6.56 18.88 3.21
CA GLY A 151 6.38 20.06 2.38
C GLY A 151 6.29 19.71 0.90
N LEU A 152 5.36 20.34 0.19
CA LEU A 152 5.24 20.24 -1.26
C LEU A 152 6.23 21.20 -1.92
N LEU A 153 7.22 20.64 -2.63
CA LEU A 153 8.17 21.43 -3.43
C LEU A 153 7.61 21.69 -4.84
N MET A 154 7.03 20.66 -5.44
CA MET A 154 6.51 20.73 -6.80
C MET A 154 5.43 19.68 -7.01
N ALA A 155 4.41 20.01 -7.81
CA ALA A 155 3.39 19.09 -8.28
C ALA A 155 3.29 19.13 -9.81
N ILE A 156 3.05 17.96 -10.41
CA ILE A 156 2.85 17.81 -11.85
C ILE A 156 1.54 17.06 -12.06
N ALA A 157 0.64 17.62 -12.86
CA ALA A 157 -0.57 16.92 -13.26
C ALA A 157 -0.19 15.61 -13.99
N ALA A 158 -0.57 14.49 -13.40
CA ALA A 158 -0.26 13.17 -13.92
C ALA A 158 -1.51 12.60 -14.59
N PRO A 159 -1.61 12.64 -15.93
CA PRO A 159 -2.74 12.01 -16.60
C PRO A 159 -2.78 10.53 -16.20
N MET A 160 -3.96 10.00 -15.85
CA MET A 160 -4.18 8.62 -15.38
C MET A 160 -3.80 7.52 -16.39
N ALA A 161 -3.05 7.85 -17.43
CA ALA A 161 -2.54 6.91 -18.40
C ALA A 161 -1.46 6.01 -17.77
N LYS A 162 -1.67 4.71 -17.94
CA LYS A 162 -0.74 3.69 -17.45
C LYS A 162 0.56 3.79 -18.23
N ARG A 163 1.69 3.92 -17.51
CA ARG A 163 3.08 3.85 -18.02
C ARG A 163 3.68 5.11 -18.62
N ASN A 164 3.58 6.26 -17.97
CA ASN A 164 4.37 7.44 -18.35
C ASN A 164 5.79 7.38 -17.75
N ALA A 165 6.65 6.51 -18.29
CA ALA A 165 8.06 6.44 -17.90
C ALA A 165 8.81 7.76 -18.15
N PRO A 166 8.57 8.48 -19.26
CA PRO A 166 9.13 9.82 -19.48
C PRO A 166 8.80 10.81 -18.37
N LEU A 167 7.53 10.93 -17.98
CA LEU A 167 7.13 11.82 -16.90
C LEU A 167 7.74 11.42 -15.55
N ARG A 168 7.94 10.11 -15.30
CA ARG A 168 8.68 9.65 -14.12
C ARG A 168 10.15 10.08 -14.17
N CYS A 169 10.81 9.98 -15.33
CA CYS A 169 12.18 10.46 -15.51
C CYS A 169 12.27 11.96 -15.22
N PHE A 170 11.33 12.74 -15.76
CA PHE A 170 11.23 14.17 -15.48
C PHE A 170 11.03 14.44 -13.99
N THR A 171 10.09 13.75 -13.34
CA THR A 171 9.87 13.89 -11.88
C THR A 171 11.13 13.57 -11.06
N LEU A 172 11.90 12.54 -11.45
CA LEU A 172 13.17 12.19 -10.80
C LEU A 172 14.25 13.25 -11.02
N SER A 173 14.28 13.90 -12.19
CA SER A 173 15.20 15.02 -12.42
C SER A 173 14.90 16.20 -11.50
N GLN A 174 13.63 16.50 -11.29
CA GLN A 174 13.21 17.55 -10.36
C GLN A 174 13.50 17.16 -8.91
N GLU A 175 13.30 15.89 -8.52
CA GLU A 175 13.74 15.37 -7.22
C GLU A 175 15.25 15.55 -7.02
N ALA A 176 16.06 15.26 -8.04
CA ALA A 176 17.50 15.41 -7.99
C ALA A 176 17.92 16.88 -7.85
N MET A 177 17.30 17.79 -8.61
CA MET A 177 17.50 19.24 -8.48
C MET A 177 17.32 19.68 -7.02
N PHE A 178 16.15 19.39 -6.44
CA PHE A 178 15.86 19.76 -5.05
C PHE A 178 16.75 19.04 -4.04
N THR A 179 17.14 17.78 -4.32
CA THR A 179 18.08 17.03 -3.47
C THR A 179 19.44 17.72 -3.39
N PHE A 180 19.96 18.23 -4.51
CA PHE A 180 21.25 18.93 -4.52
C PHE A 180 21.14 20.36 -4.01
N LYS A 181 20.10 21.10 -4.39
CA LYS A 181 19.87 22.46 -3.86
C LYS A 181 19.65 22.46 -2.36
N LEU A 182 18.79 21.61 -1.83
CA LEU A 182 18.58 21.53 -0.39
C LEU A 182 19.66 20.70 0.34
N TRP A 183 20.64 20.16 -0.39
CA TRP A 183 21.68 19.26 0.11
C TRP A 183 21.14 18.14 1.01
N SER A 184 20.04 17.50 0.60
CA SER A 184 19.38 16.48 1.41
C SER A 184 20.08 15.13 1.40
N LEU A 185 21.31 15.04 0.89
CA LEU A 185 22.13 13.83 0.86
C LEU A 185 22.68 13.47 2.24
N TYR A 186 22.71 12.18 2.54
CA TYR A 186 23.25 11.67 3.80
C TYR A 186 24.77 11.79 3.83
N MET A 187 25.25 12.74 4.63
CA MET A 187 26.66 12.86 5.00
C MET A 187 26.88 12.02 6.26
N GLY A 188 27.27 10.75 6.11
CA GLY A 188 27.41 9.85 7.25
C GLY A 188 28.38 10.32 8.34
N VAL A 189 28.37 9.65 9.50
CA VAL A 189 29.22 10.00 10.67
C VAL A 189 30.74 9.99 10.38
N LYS A 190 31.19 9.36 9.30
CA LYS A 190 32.61 9.31 8.89
C LYS A 190 33.15 10.62 8.29
N TRP A 191 32.32 11.66 8.17
CA TRP A 191 32.72 13.01 7.73
C TRP A 191 33.46 13.80 8.82
N SER A 192 34.28 13.13 9.65
CA SER A 192 35.05 13.76 10.73
C SER A 192 36.34 14.42 10.25
N GLY A 193 36.53 14.57 8.93
CA GLY A 193 37.68 15.24 8.33
C GLY A 193 37.21 16.27 7.31
N ALA A 194 37.74 17.48 7.40
CA ALA A 194 37.41 18.63 6.53
C ALA A 194 37.77 18.43 5.04
N GLU A 195 38.35 17.30 4.66
CA GLU A 195 39.06 17.14 3.39
C GLU A 195 38.31 16.35 2.32
N ASP A 196 37.23 15.64 2.65
CA ASP A 196 36.55 14.75 1.69
C ASP A 196 35.16 15.24 1.27
N PHE A 197 35.06 16.54 0.97
CA PHE A 197 33.92 17.16 0.27
C PHE A 197 33.84 16.76 -1.21
N SER A 198 34.38 15.59 -1.57
CA SER A 198 34.47 15.07 -2.93
C SER A 198 33.16 14.49 -3.46
N HIS A 199 32.01 14.80 -2.83
CA HIS A 199 30.73 14.41 -3.43
C HIS A 199 30.63 15.10 -4.79
N TYR A 200 30.57 14.29 -5.85
CA TYR A 200 30.64 14.73 -7.24
C TYR A 200 29.65 15.84 -7.59
N MET A 201 28.57 16.02 -6.83
CA MET A 201 27.54 17.06 -7.01
C MET A 201 27.69 18.30 -6.14
N LEU A 202 28.80 18.48 -5.41
CA LEU A 202 29.00 19.69 -4.58
C LEU A 202 28.91 20.97 -5.42
N HIS A 203 29.38 20.94 -6.67
CA HIS A 203 29.28 22.07 -7.59
C HIS A 203 27.83 22.44 -7.98
N ALA A 204 26.85 21.57 -7.73
CA ALA A 204 25.42 21.84 -7.96
C ALA A 204 24.76 22.53 -6.75
N PHE A 205 25.44 22.52 -5.59
CA PHE A 205 25.05 23.29 -4.42
C PHE A 205 25.50 24.74 -4.63
N PRO A 206 24.58 25.73 -4.64
CA PRO A 206 24.90 27.09 -5.07
C PRO A 206 25.59 27.93 -3.99
N TRP A 207 25.67 27.44 -2.74
CA TRP A 207 26.30 28.14 -1.63
C TRP A 207 27.69 27.59 -1.32
N GLU A 208 28.49 28.37 -0.58
CA GLU A 208 29.90 28.06 -0.33
C GLU A 208 30.11 26.77 0.47
N ASP A 209 29.27 26.49 1.45
CA ASP A 209 29.46 25.37 2.37
C ASP A 209 28.12 24.79 2.87
N PRO A 210 27.77 23.54 2.51
CA PRO A 210 26.53 22.90 2.97
C PRO A 210 26.53 22.57 4.47
N ARG A 211 27.67 22.68 5.17
CA ARG A 211 27.71 22.54 6.64
C ARG A 211 27.09 23.71 7.38
N LEU A 212 26.82 24.81 6.69
CA LEU A 212 26.17 25.98 7.26
C LEU A 212 24.65 25.82 7.38
N LEU A 213 24.08 24.78 6.76
CA LEU A 213 22.67 24.44 6.91
C LEU A 213 22.35 24.09 8.36
N ASP A 214 21.21 24.58 8.86
CA ASP A 214 20.69 24.28 10.20
C ASP A 214 20.04 22.88 10.29
N TYR A 215 20.05 22.13 9.19
CA TYR A 215 19.57 20.76 9.09
C TYR A 215 20.55 19.86 8.34
N SER A 216 20.31 18.55 8.39
CA SER A 216 21.08 17.53 7.66
C SER A 216 20.24 16.71 6.69
N GLY A 217 20.88 16.15 5.67
CA GLY A 217 20.24 15.29 4.68
C GLY A 217 20.17 13.80 5.07
N VAL A 218 19.17 13.07 4.56
CA VAL A 218 19.08 11.60 4.71
C VAL A 218 18.86 10.82 3.40
N ASN A 219 18.97 11.45 2.23
CA ASN A 219 18.95 10.77 0.94
C ASN A 219 20.22 9.94 0.74
N SER A 220 20.09 8.65 0.41
CA SER A 220 21.26 7.77 0.28
C SER A 220 21.97 7.88 -1.07
N HIS A 221 21.35 8.48 -2.08
CA HIS A 221 21.87 8.56 -3.45
C HIS A 221 21.13 9.61 -4.28
N SER A 222 21.67 9.94 -5.46
CA SER A 222 20.99 10.76 -6.48
C SER A 222 19.74 10.03 -7.00
N PRO A 223 18.56 10.69 -7.03
CA PRO A 223 17.33 10.15 -7.61
C PRO A 223 17.48 9.73 -9.08
N LEU A 224 18.44 10.28 -9.82
CA LEU A 224 18.69 9.92 -11.22
C LEU A 224 19.26 8.49 -11.39
N ARG A 225 19.68 7.84 -10.30
CA ARG A 225 20.07 6.42 -10.29
C ARG A 225 18.91 5.46 -10.11
N ASP A 226 17.72 5.96 -9.76
CA ASP A 226 16.58 5.09 -9.51
C ASP A 226 16.12 4.40 -10.79
N PRO A 227 15.75 3.11 -10.71
CA PRO A 227 15.20 2.40 -11.86
C PRO A 227 13.80 2.93 -12.17
N VAL A 228 13.58 3.32 -13.43
CA VAL A 228 12.25 3.68 -13.94
C VAL A 228 11.63 2.48 -14.63
N ARG A 229 10.49 2.01 -14.11
CA ARG A 229 9.80 0.85 -14.69
C ARG A 229 9.29 1.19 -16.10
N GLY A 230 9.67 0.35 -17.07
CA GLY A 230 9.27 0.51 -18.47
C GLY A 230 10.21 1.37 -19.30
N ILE A 231 11.34 1.80 -18.73
CA ILE A 231 12.39 2.54 -19.43
C ILE A 231 13.22 1.65 -20.38
N ASP A 232 13.15 0.33 -20.22
CA ASP A 232 13.93 -0.63 -21.02
C ASP A 232 13.41 -0.79 -22.47
N LEU A 233 12.30 -0.12 -22.80
CA LEU A 233 11.79 -0.12 -24.17
C LEU A 233 12.66 0.76 -25.07
N PRO A 234 12.76 0.44 -26.37
CA PRO A 234 13.33 1.36 -27.37
C PRO A 234 12.71 2.76 -27.26
N LEU A 235 13.50 3.81 -27.49
CA LEU A 235 13.03 5.19 -27.27
C LEU A 235 11.75 5.47 -28.05
N ASN A 236 11.71 5.14 -29.35
CA ASN A 236 10.52 5.25 -30.19
C ASN A 236 9.28 4.56 -29.59
N GLU A 237 9.42 3.40 -28.96
CA GLU A 237 8.29 2.73 -28.28
C GLU A 237 7.85 3.47 -27.01
N ILE A 238 8.79 4.11 -26.30
CA ILE A 238 8.50 4.97 -25.16
C ILE A 238 7.74 6.21 -25.62
N LEU A 239 8.18 6.86 -26.71
CA LEU A 239 7.54 8.05 -27.28
C LEU A 239 6.10 7.74 -27.73
N VAL A 240 5.91 6.64 -28.47
CA VAL A 240 4.57 6.17 -28.89
C VAL A 240 3.67 5.86 -27.69
N GLN A 241 4.22 5.47 -26.53
CA GLN A 241 3.43 5.26 -25.32
C GLN A 241 3.10 6.57 -24.57
N ALA A 242 3.97 7.58 -24.67
CA ALA A 242 3.82 8.87 -24.01
C ALA A 242 2.87 9.82 -24.75
N ASP A 243 3.01 9.93 -26.08
CA ASP A 243 2.22 10.84 -26.93
C ASP A 243 0.79 10.35 -27.17
N VAL A 244 0.49 9.13 -26.73
CA VAL A 244 -0.76 8.45 -27.02
C VAL A 244 -1.44 7.95 -25.73
N PRO A 245 -1.68 8.80 -24.70
CA PRO A 245 -2.22 8.34 -23.43
C PRO A 245 -3.62 7.74 -23.57
N HIS A 246 -4.45 8.36 -24.42
CA HIS A 246 -5.80 7.90 -24.73
C HIS A 246 -5.82 6.82 -25.81
N LEU A 247 -5.14 6.99 -26.94
CA LEU A 247 -5.18 6.00 -28.02
C LEU A 247 -4.41 4.72 -27.65
N CYS A 248 -3.39 4.67 -26.79
CA CYS A 248 -2.69 3.39 -26.54
C CYS A 248 -3.53 2.43 -25.68
N LEU A 249 -4.25 2.94 -24.67
CA LEU A 249 -5.20 2.13 -23.89
C LEU A 249 -6.45 1.81 -24.72
N THR A 250 -6.96 2.79 -25.48
CA THR A 250 -8.18 2.63 -26.29
C THR A 250 -7.91 1.75 -27.51
N ASN A 251 -6.75 1.84 -28.16
CA ASN A 251 -6.30 0.96 -29.24
C ASN A 251 -5.90 -0.41 -28.72
N ARG A 252 -5.29 -0.55 -27.53
CA ARG A 252 -5.05 -1.89 -26.95
C ARG A 252 -6.37 -2.56 -26.55
N LEU A 253 -7.32 -1.81 -26.01
CA LEU A 253 -8.65 -2.34 -25.70
C LEU A 253 -9.45 -2.61 -26.98
N ALA A 254 -9.38 -1.72 -27.98
CA ALA A 254 -10.03 -1.89 -29.28
C ALA A 254 -9.41 -3.06 -30.04
N ALA A 255 -8.08 -3.17 -30.11
CA ALA A 255 -7.39 -4.31 -30.72
C ALA A 255 -7.56 -5.62 -29.92
N SER A 256 -7.81 -5.55 -28.62
CA SER A 256 -8.19 -6.74 -27.83
C SER A 256 -9.64 -7.14 -28.07
N ARG A 257 -10.53 -6.15 -28.21
CA ARG A 257 -11.94 -6.34 -28.51
C ARG A 257 -12.12 -6.83 -29.95
N GLU A 258 -11.32 -6.32 -30.88
CA GLU A 258 -11.31 -6.70 -32.28
C GLU A 258 -10.72 -8.08 -32.48
N ALA A 259 -9.61 -8.42 -31.82
CA ALA A 259 -9.11 -9.80 -31.81
C ALA A 259 -10.15 -10.79 -31.23
N LEU A 260 -10.87 -10.39 -30.17
CA LEU A 260 -11.95 -11.20 -29.61
C LEU A 260 -13.15 -11.31 -30.57
N ASN A 261 -13.49 -10.24 -31.28
CA ASN A 261 -14.55 -10.24 -32.27
C ASN A 261 -14.18 -11.07 -33.51
N ALA A 262 -12.96 -10.95 -34.01
CA ALA A 262 -12.39 -11.75 -35.10
C ALA A 262 -12.41 -13.24 -34.74
N TYR A 263 -12.00 -13.61 -33.52
CA TYR A 263 -12.16 -14.98 -33.02
C TYR A 263 -13.63 -15.44 -33.01
N LYS A 264 -14.55 -14.60 -32.51
CA LYS A 264 -16.00 -14.91 -32.52
C LYS A 264 -16.60 -15.03 -33.92
N ARG A 265 -16.01 -14.35 -34.91
CA ARG A 265 -16.36 -14.46 -36.33
C ARG A 265 -15.70 -15.65 -37.03
N GLY A 266 -14.81 -16.39 -36.34
CA GLY A 266 -14.05 -17.49 -36.92
C GLY A 266 -12.85 -17.07 -37.78
N GLU A 267 -12.48 -15.78 -37.74
CA GLU A 267 -11.37 -15.20 -38.52
C GLU A 267 -10.00 -15.43 -37.87
N LEU A 268 -9.98 -15.72 -36.56
CA LEU A 268 -8.78 -16.13 -35.84
C LEU A 268 -9.03 -17.52 -35.27
N ASP A 269 -8.08 -18.42 -35.50
CA ASP A 269 -8.07 -19.74 -34.87
C ASP A 269 -7.62 -19.63 -33.40
N GLU A 270 -8.05 -20.57 -32.57
CA GLU A 270 -7.65 -20.64 -31.17
C GLU A 270 -6.13 -20.86 -31.03
N SER A 271 -5.45 -21.39 -32.06
CA SER A 271 -3.99 -21.50 -32.09
C SER A 271 -3.23 -20.21 -32.43
N ASP A 272 -3.93 -19.12 -32.79
CA ASP A 272 -3.30 -17.87 -33.19
C ASP A 272 -2.43 -17.27 -32.05
N PRO A 273 -1.13 -17.03 -32.27
CA PRO A 273 -0.21 -16.55 -31.23
C PRO A 273 -0.60 -15.19 -30.64
N ALA A 274 -1.20 -14.29 -31.43
CA ALA A 274 -1.61 -12.96 -30.97
C ALA A 274 -2.88 -13.03 -30.12
N LEU A 275 -3.80 -13.94 -30.45
CA LEU A 275 -4.96 -14.27 -29.63
C LEU A 275 -4.53 -14.95 -28.33
N GLN A 276 -3.63 -15.93 -28.37
CA GLN A 276 -3.11 -16.64 -27.20
C GLN A 276 -2.38 -15.72 -26.23
N ALA A 277 -1.52 -14.82 -26.72
CA ALA A 277 -0.85 -13.84 -25.88
C ALA A 277 -1.84 -12.90 -25.16
N LYS A 278 -2.91 -12.48 -25.85
CA LYS A 278 -3.96 -11.63 -25.28
C LYS A 278 -4.86 -12.38 -24.29
N ILE A 279 -5.25 -13.62 -24.60
CA ILE A 279 -6.00 -14.51 -23.69
C ILE A 279 -5.17 -14.77 -22.43
N TYR A 280 -3.87 -15.05 -22.57
CA TYR A 280 -2.96 -15.24 -21.44
C TYR A 280 -2.92 -14.00 -20.55
N LEU A 281 -2.67 -12.81 -21.12
CA LEU A 281 -2.63 -11.54 -20.37
C LEU A 281 -3.95 -11.25 -19.63
N TRP A 282 -5.08 -11.55 -20.26
CA TRP A 282 -6.40 -11.41 -19.65
C TRP A 282 -6.63 -12.43 -18.53
N LYS A 283 -6.30 -13.71 -18.75
CA LYS A 283 -6.34 -14.78 -17.74
C LYS A 283 -5.46 -14.44 -16.54
N THR A 284 -4.23 -13.98 -16.74
CA THR A 284 -3.31 -13.58 -15.67
C THR A 284 -3.82 -12.38 -14.88
N LYS A 285 -4.38 -11.36 -15.54
CA LYS A 285 -5.01 -10.22 -14.85
C LYS A 285 -6.24 -10.64 -14.06
N LEU A 286 -7.08 -11.51 -14.62
CA LEU A 286 -8.27 -12.04 -13.96
C LEU A 286 -7.90 -12.91 -12.76
N GLU A 287 -6.88 -13.76 -12.89
CA GLU A 287 -6.35 -14.57 -11.80
C GLU A 287 -5.68 -13.74 -10.72
N ASN A 288 -4.88 -12.74 -11.06
CA ASN A 288 -4.27 -11.83 -10.08
C ASN A 288 -5.36 -11.03 -9.34
N SER A 289 -6.40 -10.60 -10.05
CA SER A 289 -7.56 -9.93 -9.44
C SER A 289 -8.32 -10.89 -8.54
N ARG A 290 -8.56 -12.15 -8.96
CA ARG A 290 -9.19 -13.18 -8.14
C ARG A 290 -8.35 -13.51 -6.91
N ARG A 291 -7.04 -13.74 -7.05
CA ARG A 291 -6.10 -13.98 -5.94
C ARG A 291 -6.11 -12.81 -4.97
N TYR A 292 -6.09 -11.57 -5.47
CA TYR A 292 -6.19 -10.38 -4.63
C TYR A 292 -7.53 -10.34 -3.89
N ILE A 293 -8.67 -10.44 -4.60
CA ILE A 293 -10.03 -10.47 -4.02
C ILE A 293 -10.18 -11.58 -2.98
N HIS A 294 -9.59 -12.76 -3.23
CA HIS A 294 -9.68 -13.90 -2.33
C HIS A 294 -8.65 -13.90 -1.20
N SER A 295 -7.60 -13.09 -1.30
CA SER A 295 -6.63 -12.88 -0.21
C SER A 295 -7.29 -12.23 1.00
N VAL A 296 -6.76 -12.48 2.19
CA VAL A 296 -7.24 -11.86 3.45
C VAL A 296 -7.24 -10.33 3.33
N LYS A 297 -6.19 -9.77 2.73
CA LYS A 297 -6.01 -8.32 2.53
C LYS A 297 -7.04 -7.76 1.54
N GLY A 298 -7.26 -8.41 0.41
CA GLY A 298 -8.25 -7.95 -0.57
C GLY A 298 -9.69 -8.09 -0.07
N LYS A 299 -10.03 -9.20 0.62
CA LYS A 299 -11.36 -9.34 1.28
C LYS A 299 -11.60 -8.23 2.30
N ALA A 300 -10.62 -7.89 3.13
CA ALA A 300 -10.73 -6.81 4.09
C ALA A 300 -10.86 -5.44 3.42
N THR A 301 -10.09 -5.20 2.36
CA THR A 301 -10.11 -3.94 1.59
C THR A 301 -11.44 -3.74 0.85
N LEU A 302 -11.94 -4.77 0.17
CA LEU A 302 -13.25 -4.76 -0.49
C LEU A 302 -14.39 -4.60 0.52
N LYS A 303 -14.32 -5.31 1.66
CA LYS A 303 -15.30 -5.15 2.73
C LYS A 303 -15.30 -3.71 3.25
N ALA A 304 -14.14 -3.13 3.53
CA ALA A 304 -14.03 -1.74 3.98
C ALA A 304 -14.60 -0.76 2.94
N TYR A 305 -14.30 -0.96 1.65
CA TYR A 305 -14.83 -0.14 0.55
C TYR A 305 -16.36 -0.21 0.45
N TYR A 306 -16.95 -1.41 0.49
CA TYR A 306 -18.42 -1.59 0.46
C TYR A 306 -19.14 -1.20 1.77
N LEU A 307 -18.40 -1.03 2.86
CA LEU A 307 -18.94 -0.53 4.13
C LEU A 307 -19.05 1.00 4.17
N ARG A 308 -18.33 1.72 3.29
CA ARG A 308 -18.42 3.18 3.23
C ARG A 308 -19.82 3.63 2.80
N GLU A 309 -20.32 4.69 3.42
CA GLU A 309 -21.73 5.06 3.32
C GLU A 309 -22.08 5.65 1.96
N GLU A 310 -21.17 6.42 1.36
CA GLU A 310 -21.27 6.97 0.02
C GLU A 310 -21.33 5.88 -1.06
N VAL A 311 -20.53 4.81 -0.89
CA VAL A 311 -20.54 3.64 -1.79
C VAL A 311 -21.87 2.90 -1.66
N ARG A 312 -22.38 2.71 -0.43
CA ARG A 312 -23.69 2.11 -0.19
C ARG A 312 -24.84 2.94 -0.77
N LYS A 313 -24.80 4.27 -0.64
CA LYS A 313 -25.79 5.17 -1.23
C LYS A 313 -25.79 5.07 -2.76
N ARG A 314 -24.61 5.06 -3.41
CA ARG A 314 -24.47 4.87 -4.86
C ARG A 314 -24.98 3.51 -5.32
N ILE A 315 -24.66 2.43 -4.60
CA ILE A 315 -25.14 1.08 -4.91
C ILE A 315 -26.67 1.02 -4.78
N ARG A 316 -27.26 1.58 -3.72
CA ARG A 316 -28.71 1.63 -3.55
C ARG A 316 -29.37 2.43 -4.68
N ALA A 317 -28.85 3.61 -5.00
CA ALA A 317 -29.35 4.45 -6.09
C ALA A 317 -29.28 3.73 -7.44
N PHE A 318 -28.18 3.03 -7.73
CA PHE A 318 -28.04 2.24 -8.94
C PHE A 318 -29.03 1.06 -8.97
N GLN A 319 -29.15 0.32 -7.87
CA GLN A 319 -30.07 -0.83 -7.75
C GLN A 319 -31.55 -0.42 -7.79
N SER A 320 -31.88 0.81 -7.40
CA SER A 320 -33.24 1.36 -7.48
C SER A 320 -33.60 1.92 -8.86
N THR A 321 -32.67 1.98 -9.81
CA THR A 321 -33.01 2.42 -11.17
C THR A 321 -34.02 1.46 -11.83
N PRO A 322 -34.98 1.96 -12.63
CA PRO A 322 -35.97 1.13 -13.31
C PRO A 322 -35.35 0.00 -14.14
N VAL A 323 -34.23 0.29 -14.80
CA VAL A 323 -33.47 -0.69 -15.61
C VAL A 323 -32.92 -1.83 -14.75
N GLN A 324 -32.34 -1.52 -13.58
CA GLN A 324 -31.82 -2.56 -12.69
C GLN A 324 -32.94 -3.34 -11.99
N LEU A 325 -34.05 -2.70 -11.66
CA LEU A 325 -35.24 -3.39 -11.16
C LEU A 325 -35.85 -4.33 -12.20
N ALA A 326 -35.93 -3.91 -13.47
CA ALA A 326 -36.38 -4.75 -14.57
C ALA A 326 -35.42 -5.93 -14.82
N LYS A 327 -34.10 -5.69 -14.85
CA LYS A 327 -33.09 -6.76 -14.95
C LYS A 327 -33.16 -7.73 -13.78
N LYS A 328 -33.36 -7.22 -12.56
CA LYS A 328 -33.54 -8.06 -11.37
C LYS A 328 -34.81 -8.90 -11.50
N ARG A 329 -35.95 -8.31 -11.90
CA ARG A 329 -37.20 -9.06 -12.13
C ARG A 329 -37.04 -10.12 -13.21
N ALA A 330 -36.44 -9.78 -14.35
CA ALA A 330 -36.15 -10.71 -15.44
C ALA A 330 -35.19 -11.83 -14.99
N TYR A 331 -34.14 -11.50 -14.23
CA TYR A 331 -33.26 -12.52 -13.64
C TYR A 331 -34.02 -13.44 -12.70
N TRP A 332 -34.90 -12.93 -11.82
CA TRP A 332 -35.71 -13.77 -10.95
C TRP A 332 -36.72 -14.63 -11.71
N HIS A 333 -37.32 -14.10 -12.78
CA HIS A 333 -38.25 -14.83 -13.65
C HIS A 333 -37.51 -15.93 -14.40
N ASN A 334 -36.42 -15.59 -15.08
CA ASN A 334 -35.58 -16.53 -15.81
C ASN A 334 -34.95 -17.54 -14.88
N ASN A 335 -34.55 -17.18 -13.66
CA ASN A 335 -33.95 -18.15 -12.73
C ASN A 335 -35.02 -19.08 -12.15
N LYS A 336 -36.26 -18.63 -11.93
CA LYS A 336 -37.39 -19.53 -11.62
C LYS A 336 -37.71 -20.47 -12.78
N GLU A 337 -37.75 -19.95 -14.00
CA GLU A 337 -37.97 -20.76 -15.22
C GLU A 337 -36.81 -21.71 -15.49
N SER A 338 -35.56 -21.26 -15.29
CA SER A 338 -34.34 -22.06 -15.45
C SER A 338 -34.24 -23.12 -14.36
N GLU A 339 -34.60 -22.79 -13.13
CA GLU A 339 -34.58 -23.74 -12.02
C GLU A 339 -35.71 -24.77 -12.17
N SER A 340 -36.87 -24.36 -12.69
CA SER A 340 -37.94 -25.29 -13.06
C SER A 340 -37.52 -26.16 -14.24
N ALA A 341 -37.03 -25.57 -15.34
CA ALA A 341 -36.62 -26.29 -16.55
C ALA A 341 -35.39 -27.18 -16.31
N ARG A 342 -34.46 -26.75 -15.44
CA ARG A 342 -33.30 -27.54 -15.01
C ARG A 342 -33.71 -28.67 -14.09
N LYS A 343 -34.64 -28.47 -13.14
CA LYS A 343 -35.23 -29.58 -12.37
C LYS A 343 -35.96 -30.55 -13.28
N THR A 344 -36.67 -30.08 -14.30
CA THR A 344 -37.33 -30.95 -15.29
C THR A 344 -36.30 -31.71 -16.16
N ARG A 345 -35.26 -31.04 -16.69
CA ARG A 345 -34.20 -31.68 -17.50
C ARG A 345 -33.28 -32.60 -16.71
N GLU A 346 -32.89 -32.23 -15.48
CA GLU A 346 -32.03 -33.07 -14.63
C GLU A 346 -32.81 -34.29 -14.09
N ASN A 347 -34.12 -34.17 -13.86
CA ASN A 347 -34.98 -35.32 -13.50
C ASN A 347 -35.35 -36.21 -14.70
N GLN A 348 -35.22 -35.71 -15.94
CA GLN A 348 -35.52 -36.45 -17.18
C GLN A 348 -34.26 -36.84 -17.98
N SER A 349 -33.06 -36.55 -17.47
CA SER A 349 -31.81 -36.88 -18.15
C SER A 349 -31.46 -38.35 -17.91
N ASP A 350 -31.54 -39.17 -18.96
CA ASP A 350 -31.13 -40.58 -18.94
C ASP A 350 -29.60 -40.78 -18.97
N ASP A 351 -28.81 -39.70 -19.09
CA ASP A 351 -27.35 -39.75 -19.02
C ASP A 351 -26.85 -40.23 -17.63
N PRO A 352 -26.19 -41.41 -17.54
CA PRO A 352 -25.72 -41.97 -16.28
C PRO A 352 -24.70 -41.09 -15.54
N ALA A 353 -23.93 -40.27 -16.24
CA ALA A 353 -22.93 -39.39 -15.65
C ALA A 353 -23.59 -38.20 -14.94
N VAL A 354 -24.65 -37.64 -15.54
CA VAL A 354 -25.47 -36.57 -14.95
C VAL A 354 -26.21 -37.09 -13.72
N GLN A 355 -26.82 -38.29 -13.81
CA GLN A 355 -27.50 -38.93 -12.67
C GLN A 355 -26.54 -39.24 -11.51
N LYS A 356 -25.32 -39.70 -11.81
CA LYS A 356 -24.29 -39.95 -10.79
C LYS A 356 -23.82 -38.66 -10.11
N GLY A 357 -23.68 -37.56 -10.86
CA GLY A 357 -23.37 -36.24 -10.33
C GLY A 357 -24.47 -35.71 -9.42
N LEU A 358 -25.73 -35.83 -9.84
CA LEU A 358 -26.90 -35.40 -9.08
C LEU A 358 -27.04 -36.17 -7.76
N LYS A 359 -26.90 -37.50 -7.79
CA LYS A 359 -26.93 -38.35 -6.57
C LYS A 359 -25.84 -37.98 -5.57
N ARG A 360 -24.63 -37.65 -6.04
CA ARG A 360 -23.53 -37.19 -5.17
C ARG A 360 -23.81 -35.82 -4.55
N ALA A 361 -24.36 -34.89 -5.33
CA ALA A 361 -24.72 -33.56 -4.84
C ALA A 361 -25.87 -33.62 -3.81
N GLN A 362 -26.91 -34.42 -4.09
CA GLN A 362 -28.01 -34.68 -3.17
C GLN A 362 -27.49 -35.30 -1.85
N ALA A 363 -26.67 -36.35 -1.94
CA ALA A 363 -26.07 -36.97 -0.75
C ALA A 363 -25.20 -35.99 0.06
N ALA A 364 -24.47 -35.08 -0.60
CA ALA A 364 -23.67 -34.06 0.09
C ALA A 364 -24.54 -33.01 0.79
N VAL A 365 -25.63 -32.57 0.16
CA VAL A 365 -26.59 -31.63 0.76
C VAL A 365 -27.32 -32.28 1.94
N GLU A 366 -27.79 -33.51 1.79
CA GLU A 366 -28.43 -34.29 2.87
C GLU A 366 -27.47 -34.52 4.04
N SER A 367 -26.21 -34.85 3.75
CA SER A 367 -25.17 -34.98 4.78
C SER A 367 -24.93 -33.67 5.53
N ALA A 368 -24.85 -32.54 4.81
CA ALA A 368 -24.65 -31.22 5.41
C ALA A 368 -25.86 -30.76 6.24
N LEU A 369 -27.09 -31.00 5.77
CA LEU A 369 -28.32 -30.72 6.52
C LEU A 369 -28.39 -31.58 7.78
N SER A 370 -28.11 -32.88 7.66
CA SER A 370 -28.03 -33.80 8.80
C SER A 370 -26.98 -33.37 9.83
N GLN A 371 -25.79 -32.95 9.39
CA GLN A 371 -24.76 -32.41 10.28
C GLN A 371 -25.21 -31.12 10.98
N ASN A 372 -25.91 -30.23 10.28
CA ASN A 372 -26.40 -28.98 10.86
C ASN A 372 -27.52 -29.24 11.88
N GLU A 373 -28.42 -30.18 11.60
CA GLU A 373 -29.44 -30.62 12.56
C GLU A 373 -28.81 -31.25 13.81
N LYS A 374 -27.82 -32.14 13.64
CA LYS A 374 -27.05 -32.72 14.76
C LYS A 374 -26.36 -31.63 15.60
N LEU A 375 -25.83 -30.59 14.97
CA LEU A 375 -25.22 -29.45 15.67
C LEU A 375 -26.26 -28.57 16.38
N LYS A 376 -27.44 -28.36 15.80
CA LYS A 376 -28.54 -27.64 16.45
C LYS A 376 -29.06 -28.40 17.66
N GLN A 377 -29.29 -29.70 17.53
CA GLN A 377 -29.68 -30.58 18.63
C GLN A 377 -28.61 -30.62 19.71
N GLY A 378 -27.34 -30.81 19.34
CA GLY A 378 -26.21 -30.78 20.28
C GLY A 378 -26.10 -29.46 21.05
N ARG A 379 -26.43 -28.32 20.43
CA ARG A 379 -26.49 -27.01 21.11
C ARG A 379 -27.69 -26.92 22.05
N ALA A 380 -28.85 -27.41 21.64
CA ALA A 380 -30.05 -27.44 22.48
C ALA A 380 -29.80 -28.28 23.74
N TRP A 381 -29.19 -29.46 23.59
CA TRP A 381 -28.78 -30.30 24.72
C TRP A 381 -27.69 -29.67 25.59
N LEU A 382 -26.70 -29.01 24.98
CA LEU A 382 -25.69 -28.27 25.73
C LEU A 382 -26.32 -27.16 26.58
N ASN A 383 -27.31 -26.45 26.06
CA ASN A 383 -28.03 -25.41 26.82
C ASN A 383 -28.89 -26.02 27.92
N ALA A 384 -29.71 -27.03 27.60
CA ALA A 384 -30.54 -27.73 28.58
C ALA A 384 -29.71 -28.36 29.72
N SER A 385 -28.51 -28.88 29.40
CA SER A 385 -27.56 -29.40 30.39
C SER A 385 -27.02 -28.29 31.30
N ASN A 386 -26.64 -27.12 30.75
CA ASN A 386 -26.19 -25.99 31.56
C ASN A 386 -27.30 -25.43 32.46
N ASP A 387 -28.55 -25.49 32.00
CA ASP A 387 -29.71 -24.95 32.72
C ASP A 387 -30.33 -26.00 33.67
N GLY A 388 -29.72 -27.19 33.79
CA GLY A 388 -30.19 -28.28 34.65
C GLY A 388 -31.48 -28.97 34.20
N THR A 389 -31.99 -28.66 33.00
CA THR A 389 -33.25 -29.18 32.45
C THR A 389 -33.09 -30.49 31.66
N LEU A 390 -31.85 -30.92 31.40
CA LEU A 390 -31.56 -32.21 30.76
C LEU A 390 -31.38 -33.31 31.82
N SER A 391 -32.21 -34.36 31.77
CA SER A 391 -32.15 -35.45 32.76
C SER A 391 -30.83 -36.22 32.73
N LYS A 392 -30.44 -36.82 33.87
CA LYS A 392 -29.21 -37.64 33.97
C LYS A 392 -29.23 -38.83 33.01
N GLU A 393 -30.38 -39.45 32.81
CA GLU A 393 -30.57 -40.55 31.85
C GLU A 393 -30.34 -40.10 30.40
N MET A 394 -30.84 -38.91 30.01
CA MET A 394 -30.59 -38.35 28.68
C MET A 394 -29.10 -38.00 28.48
N MET A 395 -28.42 -37.49 29.51
CA MET A 395 -26.97 -37.19 29.43
C MET A 395 -26.09 -38.45 29.32
N ALA A 396 -26.59 -39.60 29.76
CA ALA A 396 -25.87 -40.88 29.64
C ALA A 396 -25.94 -41.47 28.23
N LYS A 397 -26.85 -41.00 27.36
CA LYS A 397 -26.98 -41.52 26.00
C LYS A 397 -25.76 -41.16 25.13
N PRO A 398 -25.12 -42.13 24.45
CA PRO A 398 -23.95 -41.87 23.61
C PRO A 398 -24.18 -40.83 22.50
N GLU A 399 -25.35 -40.83 21.86
CA GLU A 399 -25.68 -39.83 20.82
C GLU A 399 -25.73 -38.39 21.36
N VAL A 400 -26.22 -38.22 22.59
CA VAL A 400 -26.33 -36.93 23.26
C VAL A 400 -24.95 -36.41 23.62
N GLN A 401 -24.09 -37.28 24.17
CA GLN A 401 -22.71 -36.94 24.49
C GLN A 401 -21.91 -36.55 23.25
N ALA A 402 -22.02 -37.32 22.15
CA ALA A 402 -21.31 -37.04 20.91
C ALA A 402 -21.74 -35.70 20.28
N ALA A 403 -23.05 -35.39 20.29
CA ALA A 403 -23.57 -34.13 19.77
C ALA A 403 -23.19 -32.94 20.66
N MET A 404 -23.26 -33.08 22.00
CA MET A 404 -22.83 -32.06 22.96
C MET A 404 -21.32 -31.78 22.85
N GLN A 405 -20.49 -32.81 22.71
CA GLN A 405 -19.04 -32.65 22.48
C GLN A 405 -18.75 -31.93 21.16
N SER A 406 -19.45 -32.27 20.09
CA SER A 406 -19.30 -31.62 18.78
C SER A 406 -19.71 -30.14 18.83
N ALA A 407 -20.85 -29.84 19.47
CA ALA A 407 -21.31 -28.48 19.70
C ALA A 407 -20.36 -27.69 20.62
N SER A 408 -19.83 -28.31 21.67
CA SER A 408 -18.87 -27.72 22.61
C SER A 408 -17.54 -27.39 21.92
N LYS A 409 -16.97 -28.31 21.13
CA LYS A 409 -15.78 -28.07 20.30
C LYS A 409 -16.00 -26.90 19.33
N GLN A 410 -17.17 -26.82 18.69
CA GLN A 410 -17.51 -25.69 17.81
C GLN A 410 -17.62 -24.37 18.58
N ARG A 411 -18.25 -24.37 19.76
CA ARG A 411 -18.35 -23.20 20.65
C ARG A 411 -16.97 -22.75 21.15
N ALA A 412 -16.09 -23.68 21.50
CA ALA A 412 -14.71 -23.41 21.90
C ALA A 412 -13.88 -22.79 20.77
N ARG A 413 -14.00 -23.30 19.54
CA ARG A 413 -13.36 -22.70 18.35
C ARG A 413 -13.82 -21.26 18.12
N LYS A 414 -15.13 -21.00 18.23
CA LYS A 414 -15.71 -19.65 18.09
C LYS A 414 -15.28 -18.71 19.24
N LYS A 415 -15.20 -19.20 20.48
CA LYS A 415 -14.66 -18.45 21.62
C LYS A 415 -13.17 -18.11 21.44
N LYS A 416 -12.36 -19.04 20.92
CA LYS A 416 -10.93 -18.82 20.66
C LYS A 416 -10.69 -17.75 19.58
N SER A 417 -11.51 -17.72 18.51
CA SER A 417 -11.38 -16.67 17.49
C SER A 417 -11.76 -15.29 18.02
N THR A 418 -12.89 -15.20 18.73
CA THR A 418 -13.37 -13.93 19.31
C THR A 418 -12.47 -13.41 20.42
N PHE A 419 -11.89 -14.30 21.25
CA PHE A 419 -10.89 -13.92 22.25
C PHE A 419 -9.61 -13.38 21.59
N GLY A 420 -9.11 -14.05 20.54
CA GLY A 420 -7.93 -13.58 19.80
C GLY A 420 -8.12 -12.21 19.17
N GLU A 421 -9.32 -11.93 18.63
CA GLU A 421 -9.66 -10.61 18.09
C GLU A 421 -9.72 -9.53 19.17
N LYS A 422 -10.40 -9.80 20.29
CA LYS A 422 -10.46 -8.86 21.45
C LYS A 422 -9.09 -8.57 22.04
N LEU A 423 -8.23 -9.59 22.12
CA LEU A 423 -6.86 -9.45 22.64
C LEU A 423 -5.99 -8.60 21.71
N LYS A 424 -6.11 -8.80 20.39
CA LYS A 424 -5.44 -7.97 19.39
C LYS A 424 -5.88 -6.50 19.48
N GLN A 425 -7.18 -6.25 19.65
CA GLN A 425 -7.73 -4.91 19.86
C GLN A 425 -7.26 -4.29 21.17
N GLY A 426 -7.24 -5.06 22.27
CA GLY A 426 -6.72 -4.61 23.56
C GLY A 426 -5.23 -4.24 23.53
N ARG A 427 -4.40 -4.98 22.78
CA ARG A 427 -2.99 -4.64 22.55
C ARG A 427 -2.83 -3.33 21.76
N ALA A 428 -3.66 -3.12 20.73
CA ALA A 428 -3.63 -1.88 19.96
C ALA A 428 -3.98 -0.66 20.84
N TRP A 429 -4.99 -0.77 21.70
CA TRP A 429 -5.34 0.28 22.66
C TRP A 429 -4.27 0.48 23.74
N LEU A 430 -3.66 -0.60 24.23
CA LEU A 430 -2.56 -0.51 25.19
C LEU A 430 -1.37 0.24 24.59
N ASN A 431 -0.98 -0.08 23.35
CA ASN A 431 0.11 0.63 22.67
C ASN A 431 -0.24 2.10 22.40
N ALA A 432 -1.47 2.39 21.97
CA ALA A 432 -1.93 3.76 21.76
C ALA A 432 -1.94 4.58 23.05
N SER A 433 -2.34 3.96 24.17
CA SER A 433 -2.29 4.55 25.51
C SER A 433 -0.84 4.79 25.97
N ASP A 434 0.05 3.81 25.79
CA ASP A 434 1.48 3.94 26.14
C ASP A 434 2.13 5.08 25.31
N ALA A 435 1.65 5.32 24.08
CA ALA A 435 2.11 6.38 23.18
C ALA A 435 1.39 7.73 23.38
N GLY A 436 0.48 7.87 24.35
CA GLY A 436 -0.27 9.12 24.56
C GLY A 436 -1.29 9.48 23.46
N THR A 437 -1.53 8.60 22.49
CA THR A 437 -2.40 8.84 21.32
C THR A 437 -3.87 8.47 21.54
N LEU A 438 -4.19 7.85 22.69
CA LEU A 438 -5.56 7.44 23.02
C LEU A 438 -6.26 8.56 23.82
N SER A 439 -7.39 9.06 23.33
CA SER A 439 -8.12 10.14 24.00
C SER A 439 -8.64 9.74 25.39
N LYS A 440 -8.75 10.72 26.31
CA LYS A 440 -9.30 10.51 27.66
C LYS A 440 -10.72 9.90 27.62
N GLU A 441 -11.54 10.33 26.66
CA GLU A 441 -12.89 9.80 26.46
C GLU A 441 -12.89 8.32 26.02
N MET A 442 -11.98 7.92 25.12
CA MET A 442 -11.82 6.52 24.74
C MET A 442 -11.31 5.66 25.90
N MET A 443 -10.38 6.18 26.71
CA MET A 443 -9.87 5.49 27.91
C MET A 443 -10.93 5.30 29.00
N ALA A 444 -11.97 6.15 29.02
CA ALA A 444 -13.08 6.04 29.97
C ALA A 444 -14.07 4.92 29.61
N LYS A 445 -14.05 4.39 28.37
CA LYS A 445 -15.00 3.35 27.95
C LYS A 445 -14.72 2.00 28.65
N PRO A 446 -15.70 1.38 29.34
CA PRO A 446 -15.50 0.14 30.09
C PRO A 446 -14.94 -1.02 29.25
N GLU A 447 -15.39 -1.13 27.99
CA GLU A 447 -14.91 -2.14 27.04
C GLU A 447 -13.44 -1.98 26.65
N VAL A 448 -12.96 -0.73 26.57
CA VAL A 448 -11.56 -0.40 26.29
C VAL A 448 -10.69 -0.76 27.49
N GLN A 449 -11.13 -0.38 28.69
CA GLN A 449 -10.45 -0.73 29.93
C GLN A 449 -10.34 -2.25 30.13
N ALA A 450 -11.42 -3.01 29.92
CA ALA A 450 -11.42 -4.46 30.04
C ALA A 450 -10.48 -5.16 29.04
N ALA A 451 -10.43 -4.67 27.80
CA ALA A 451 -9.54 -5.19 26.78
C ALA A 451 -8.06 -4.84 27.06
N MET A 452 -7.78 -3.60 27.49
CA MET A 452 -6.42 -3.19 27.90
C MET A 452 -5.92 -3.96 29.12
N GLN A 453 -6.78 -4.19 30.13
CA GLN A 453 -6.43 -5.03 31.28
C GLN A 453 -6.12 -6.47 30.87
N SER A 454 -6.91 -7.05 29.96
CA SER A 454 -6.66 -8.39 29.42
C SER A 454 -5.32 -8.46 28.67
N ALA A 455 -5.00 -7.44 27.87
CA ALA A 455 -3.72 -7.34 27.16
C ALA A 455 -2.54 -7.14 28.12
N ARG A 456 -2.70 -6.36 29.19
CA ARG A 456 -1.68 -6.19 30.25
C ARG A 456 -1.35 -7.51 30.94
N LYS A 457 -2.38 -8.25 31.38
CA LYS A 457 -2.21 -9.59 32.00
C LYS A 457 -1.46 -10.55 31.06
N GLU A 458 -1.77 -10.52 29.77
CA GLU A 458 -1.05 -11.32 28.79
C GLU A 458 0.42 -10.89 28.60
N ARG A 459 0.68 -9.58 28.52
CA ARG A 459 2.05 -9.02 28.40
C ARG A 459 2.89 -9.40 29.63
N GLU A 460 2.31 -9.37 30.82
CA GLU A 460 2.96 -9.83 32.06
C GLU A 460 3.22 -11.34 32.07
N ALA A 461 2.24 -12.15 31.67
CA ALA A 461 2.43 -13.60 31.54
C ALA A 461 3.55 -13.94 30.54
N ALA A 462 3.62 -13.23 29.41
CA ALA A 462 4.69 -13.39 28.43
C ALA A 462 6.06 -12.98 28.99
N LYS A 463 6.14 -11.89 29.76
CA LYS A 463 7.37 -11.49 30.47
C LYS A 463 7.83 -12.56 31.47
N ARG A 464 6.92 -13.11 32.28
CA ARG A 464 7.22 -14.20 33.23
C ARG A 464 7.70 -15.47 32.54
N ASN A 465 7.12 -15.82 31.39
CA ASN A 465 7.56 -16.98 30.63
C ASN A 465 8.95 -16.77 30.01
N ARG A 466 9.25 -15.55 29.53
CA ARG A 466 10.59 -15.20 29.03
C ARG A 466 11.64 -15.23 30.12
N SER A 467 11.35 -14.72 31.32
CA SER A 467 12.29 -14.78 32.45
C SER A 467 12.55 -16.22 32.89
N LYS A 468 11.51 -17.07 32.97
CA LYS A 468 11.67 -18.51 33.24
C LYS A 468 12.52 -19.21 32.18
N ALA A 469 12.31 -18.89 30.89
CA ALA A 469 13.10 -19.46 29.80
C ALA A 469 14.57 -19.00 29.85
N ALA A 470 14.83 -17.72 30.16
CA ALA A 470 16.18 -17.18 30.31
C ALA A 470 16.92 -17.78 31.51
N ALA A 471 16.24 -17.94 32.65
CA ALA A 471 16.80 -18.60 33.84
C ALA A 471 17.16 -20.07 33.54
N LYS A 472 16.28 -20.80 32.85
CA LYS A 472 16.57 -22.18 32.40
C LYS A 472 17.76 -22.24 31.45
N LYS A 473 17.93 -21.25 30.57
CA LYS A 473 19.08 -21.18 29.65
C LYS A 473 20.39 -20.87 30.36
N ARG A 474 20.38 -20.02 31.40
CA ARG A 474 21.57 -19.74 32.24
C ARG A 474 21.98 -20.96 33.06
N ALA A 475 21.01 -21.68 33.64
CA ALA A 475 21.29 -22.90 34.41
C ALA A 475 21.80 -24.08 33.55
N ALA A 476 21.66 -24.01 32.21
CA ALA A 476 22.08 -25.05 31.29
C ALA A 476 23.44 -24.76 30.63
N LYS A 477 24.12 -23.64 30.95
CA LYS A 477 25.46 -23.35 30.44
C LYS A 477 26.47 -23.96 31.42
N PRO A 478 27.22 -25.01 31.04
CA PRO A 478 28.28 -25.56 31.90
C PRO A 478 29.32 -24.48 32.18
N SER A 479 29.83 -24.45 33.41
CA SER A 479 30.93 -23.58 33.84
C SER A 479 32.20 -24.07 33.19
N ASP A 480 32.65 -23.38 32.14
CA ASP A 480 34.01 -23.49 31.64
C ASP A 480 34.89 -22.58 32.54
N GLU A 481 35.29 -23.14 33.68
CA GLU A 481 36.39 -22.75 34.59
C GLU A 481 37.20 -24.06 34.72
N ASP A 482 38.51 -24.20 34.60
CA ASP A 482 39.67 -23.34 34.35
C ASP A 482 40.71 -24.33 33.80
N ASP A 483 41.43 -23.99 32.73
CA ASP A 483 42.71 -24.63 32.39
C ASP A 483 43.67 -23.50 31.98
N ASP A 484 44.11 -22.74 32.99
CA ASP A 484 45.30 -21.90 32.92
C ASP A 484 46.51 -22.83 33.12
N GLU A 485 46.97 -23.46 32.03
CA GLU A 485 48.27 -24.13 31.99
C GLU A 485 49.38 -23.07 31.87
N THR A 486 50.08 -22.91 33.00
CA THR A 486 51.42 -22.34 33.11
C THR A 486 52.38 -23.04 32.15
N ASP A 487 53.06 -22.28 31.30
CA ASP A 487 54.34 -22.72 30.74
C ASP A 487 55.41 -21.66 31.01
N SER A 488 56.40 -22.09 31.77
CA SER A 488 57.70 -21.45 32.02
C SER A 488 58.80 -22.31 31.41
N GLU A 489 59.82 -21.61 30.89
CA GLU A 489 61.12 -22.05 30.32
C GLU A 489 61.17 -22.38 28.81
#